data_AF-A0A2T5JG20-F1
#
_entry.id   AF-A0A2T5JG20-F1
#
_cell.length_a   1.000
_cell.length_b   1.000
_cell.length_c   1.000
_cell.angle_alpha   90.00
_cell.angle_beta   90.00
_cell.angle_gamma   90.00
#
_symmetry.space_group_name_H-M   'P 1'
#
loop_
_entity.id
_entity.type
_entity.pdbx_description
1 polymer ?
#
loop_
_entity_poly.entity_id
_entity_poly.type
_entity_poly.pdbx_seq_one_letter_code
_entity_poly.pdbx_strand_id
1 'polypeptide(L)'
;MINPKQFTYIQGDGSVRKVIAAPLTEASNEQETRTFKLYKDALDDGTTLFTDDSMPAVNDDISDDENPDYLGSISINQAGEWQYEGDMLNQDEQQQIAENLLTEE
;
A
#
# COMPACT_ATOMS: atom_id res chain seq x y z
N MET A 1 11.66 -11.80 -5.04
CA MET A 1 11.07 -10.48 -5.37
C MET A 1 9.68 -10.48 -4.75
N ILE A 2 9.39 -9.54 -3.85
CA ILE A 2 8.01 -9.38 -3.36
C ILE A 2 7.35 -8.45 -4.37
N ASN A 3 6.29 -8.92 -5.01
CA ASN A 3 5.56 -8.11 -5.99
C ASN A 3 4.63 -7.15 -5.24
N PRO A 4 4.41 -5.93 -5.75
CA PRO A 4 3.39 -5.04 -5.21
C PRO A 4 2.02 -5.73 -5.22
N LYS A 5 1.29 -5.60 -4.12
CA LYS A 5 -0.05 -6.17 -3.96
C LYS A 5 -1.09 -5.09 -4.19
N GLN A 6 -2.09 -5.38 -5.02
CA GLN A 6 -3.23 -4.50 -5.22
C GLN A 6 -4.48 -5.12 -4.61
N PHE A 7 -5.26 -4.31 -3.90
CA PHE A 7 -6.50 -4.75 -3.31
C PHE A 7 -7.42 -3.55 -3.06
N THR A 8 -8.66 -3.82 -2.67
CA THR A 8 -9.65 -2.80 -2.37
C THR A 8 -10.03 -2.84 -0.90
N TYR A 9 -10.31 -1.69 -0.30
CA TYR A 9 -10.86 -1.57 1.04
C TYR A 9 -12.10 -0.67 1.04
N ILE A 10 -12.93 -0.81 2.05
CA ILE A 10 -14.11 0.04 2.25
C ILE A 10 -13.71 1.26 3.08
N GLN A 11 -13.93 2.44 2.54
CA GLN A 11 -13.68 3.70 3.23
C GLN A 11 -14.77 3.99 4.28
N GLY A 12 -14.51 4.92 5.19
CA GLY A 12 -15.47 5.32 6.23
C GLY A 12 -16.82 5.83 5.69
N ASP A 13 -16.85 6.33 4.45
CA ASP A 13 -18.07 6.77 3.75
C ASP A 13 -18.85 5.60 3.10
N GLY A 14 -18.32 4.37 3.14
CA GLY A 14 -18.89 3.19 2.49
C GLY A 14 -18.47 3.01 1.03
N SER A 15 -17.74 3.98 0.47
CA SER A 15 -17.15 3.89 -0.87
C SER A 15 -16.00 2.86 -0.91
N VAL A 16 -15.87 2.13 -2.02
CA VAL A 16 -14.78 1.18 -2.24
C VAL A 16 -13.60 1.93 -2.85
N ARG A 17 -12.39 1.76 -2.31
CA ARG A 17 -11.17 2.34 -2.88
C ARG A 17 -10.13 1.27 -3.16
N LYS A 18 -9.43 1.39 -4.29
CA LYS A 18 -8.28 0.54 -4.61
C LYS A 18 -6.98 1.17 -4.09
N VAL A 19 -6.13 0.32 -3.53
CA VAL A 19 -4.83 0.64 -2.98
C VAL A 19 -3.77 -0.28 -3.58
N ILE A 20 -2.58 0.29 -3.80
CA ILE A 20 -1.38 -0.41 -4.22
C ILE A 20 -0.41 -0.42 -3.03
N ALA A 21 -0.03 -1.61 -2.57
CA ALA A 21 0.98 -1.79 -1.54
C ALA A 21 2.28 -2.26 -2.18
N ALA A 22 3.25 -1.35 -2.31
CA ALA A 22 4.56 -1.63 -2.86
C ALA A 22 5.54 -1.98 -1.72
N PRO A 23 6.18 -3.16 -1.74
CA PRO A 23 7.19 -3.51 -0.75
C PRO A 23 8.42 -2.62 -0.91
N LEU A 24 8.86 -1.99 0.18
CA LEU A 24 10.10 -1.23 0.20
C LEU A 24 11.27 -2.22 0.23
N THR A 25 12.02 -2.29 -0.87
CA THR A 25 13.16 -3.21 -1.01
C THR A 25 14.46 -2.55 -0.51
N GLU A 26 14.39 -1.79 0.58
CA GLU A 26 15.59 -1.30 1.25
C GLU A 26 15.99 -2.28 2.34
N ALA A 27 17.21 -2.79 2.20
CA ALA A 27 17.86 -3.69 3.13
C ALA A 27 18.08 -3.01 4.48
N SER A 28 17.01 -2.88 5.28
CA SER A 28 17.15 -2.62 6.71
C SER A 28 17.58 -3.93 7.35
N ASN A 29 18.89 -3.97 7.63
CA ASN A 29 19.60 -5.02 8.33
C ASN A 29 18.76 -5.69 9.44
N GLU A 30 18.78 -7.03 9.43
CA GLU A 30 18.65 -7.89 10.62
C GLU A 30 17.31 -7.91 11.38
N GLN A 31 16.26 -7.23 10.92
CA GLN A 31 14.92 -7.43 11.48
C GLN A 31 13.95 -7.81 10.39
N GLU A 32 13.28 -8.95 10.56
CA GLU A 32 12.31 -9.55 9.64
C GLU A 32 10.99 -8.77 9.58
N THR A 33 11.10 -7.45 9.45
CA THR A 33 10.00 -6.52 9.29
C THR A 33 9.86 -6.17 7.81
N ARG A 34 8.67 -6.40 7.26
CA ARG A 34 8.32 -6.11 5.86
C ARG A 34 7.57 -4.78 5.83
N THR A 35 8.18 -3.76 5.23
CA THR A 35 7.54 -2.45 5.05
C THR A 35 6.94 -2.34 3.67
N PHE A 36 5.69 -1.90 3.60
CA PHE A 36 4.91 -1.68 2.40
C PHE A 36 4.50 -0.22 2.33
N LYS A 37 4.90 0.49 1.27
CA LYS A 37 4.38 1.82 0.96
C LYS A 37 3.02 1.68 0.29
N LEU A 38 2.04 2.46 0.73
CA LEU A 38 0.67 2.44 0.25
C LEU A 38 0.42 3.62 -0.68
N TYR A 39 -0.22 3.36 -1.81
CA TYR A 39 -0.59 4.36 -2.78
C TYR A 39 -2.05 4.23 -3.18
N LYS A 40 -2.73 5.36 -3.38
CA LYS A 40 -4.02 5.42 -4.04
C LYS A 40 -3.84 4.84 -5.44
N ASP A 41 -4.74 3.96 -5.81
CA ASP A 41 -4.92 3.69 -7.22
C ASP A 41 -5.57 4.94 -7.82
N ALA A 42 -4.82 5.74 -8.57
CA ALA A 42 -5.32 6.94 -9.25
C ALA A 42 -6.35 6.63 -10.36
N LEU A 43 -6.81 5.37 -10.48
CA LEU A 43 -7.52 4.82 -11.63
C LEU A 43 -9.01 4.56 -11.36
N ASP A 44 -9.63 5.40 -10.54
CA ASP A 44 -11.11 5.53 -10.50
C ASP A 44 -11.64 6.42 -11.65
N ASP A 45 -10.78 6.90 -12.56
CA ASP A 45 -11.17 7.65 -13.76
C ASP A 45 -11.17 6.73 -15.00
N GLY A 46 -12.08 5.76 -15.03
CA GLY A 46 -12.59 5.08 -16.23
C GLY A 46 -11.59 4.45 -17.23
N THR A 47 -10.30 4.37 -16.90
CA THR A 47 -9.24 3.93 -17.80
C THR A 47 -8.56 2.72 -17.17
N THR A 48 -8.93 1.54 -17.68
CA THR A 48 -8.26 0.27 -17.40
C THR A 48 -6.80 0.32 -17.84
N LEU A 49 -5.92 0.87 -16.99
CA LEU A 49 -4.47 0.87 -17.21
C LEU A 49 -3.80 -0.45 -16.78
N PHE A 50 -4.53 -1.39 -16.19
CA PHE A 50 -4.02 -2.71 -15.81
C PHE A 50 -4.26 -3.78 -16.86
N THR A 51 -4.02 -3.45 -18.14
CA THR A 51 -4.01 -4.45 -19.23
C THR A 51 -2.59 -4.70 -19.76
N ASP A 52 -1.55 -4.23 -19.08
CA ASP A 52 -0.17 -4.54 -19.44
C ASP A 52 0.68 -4.62 -18.18
N ASP A 53 1.67 -5.51 -18.17
CA ASP A 53 2.49 -6.03 -17.07
C ASP A 53 3.38 -4.97 -16.36
N SER A 54 3.07 -3.69 -16.52
CA SER A 54 3.82 -2.57 -15.96
C SER A 54 2.97 -1.85 -14.94
N MET A 55 3.18 -2.18 -13.67
CA MET A 55 2.77 -1.31 -12.57
C MET A 55 3.25 0.12 -12.89
N PRO A 56 2.44 1.17 -12.64
CA PRO A 56 2.93 2.53 -12.77
C PRO A 56 4.20 2.58 -11.94
N ALA A 57 5.30 2.99 -12.57
CA ALA A 57 6.51 3.30 -11.84
C ALA A 57 6.06 4.28 -10.77
N VAL A 58 5.98 3.78 -9.53
CA VAL A 58 5.82 4.61 -8.35
C VAL A 58 6.87 5.67 -8.56
N ASN A 59 6.45 6.91 -8.74
CA ASN A 59 7.28 7.94 -9.31
C ASN A 59 8.33 8.27 -8.25
N ASP A 60 9.39 7.47 -8.18
CA ASP A 60 10.41 7.45 -7.12
C ASP A 60 11.24 8.75 -7.14
N ASP A 61 11.01 9.58 -8.17
CA ASP A 61 11.60 10.90 -8.37
C ASP A 61 10.95 11.99 -7.49
N ILE A 62 9.74 11.75 -6.95
CA ILE A 62 9.08 12.67 -5.99
C ILE A 62 9.11 12.08 -4.58
N SER A 63 9.37 12.94 -3.59
CA SER A 63 9.32 12.55 -2.17
C SER A 63 7.93 12.00 -1.83
N ASP A 64 7.85 10.99 -0.95
CA ASP A 64 6.56 10.39 -0.56
C ASP A 64 5.56 11.46 -0.03
N ASP A 65 6.05 12.51 0.62
CA ASP A 65 5.27 13.66 1.13
C ASP A 65 4.69 14.55 0.01
N GLU A 66 5.34 14.57 -1.15
CA GLU A 66 4.95 15.34 -2.33
C GLU A 66 4.06 14.53 -3.29
N ASN A 67 3.91 13.22 -3.04
CA ASN A 67 3.10 12.34 -3.85
C ASN A 67 1.64 12.38 -3.37
N PRO A 68 0.70 12.97 -4.14
CA PRO A 68 -0.71 13.04 -3.75
C PRO A 68 -1.38 11.66 -3.66
N ASP A 69 -0.78 10.66 -4.30
CA ASP A 69 -1.21 9.28 -4.26
C ASP A 69 -0.66 8.53 -3.04
N TYR A 70 0.36 9.03 -2.36
CA TYR A 70 0.88 8.37 -1.16
C TYR A 70 -0.15 8.41 -0.03
N LEU A 71 -0.44 7.22 0.51
CA LEU A 71 -1.36 7.03 1.63
C LEU A 71 -0.61 6.81 2.94
N GLY A 72 0.70 6.58 2.94
CA GLY A 72 1.47 6.18 4.12
C GLY A 72 2.14 4.83 3.92
N SER A 73 2.72 4.29 4.99
CA SER A 73 3.42 3.00 4.98
C SER A 73 2.89 2.08 6.07
N ILE A 74 2.89 0.78 5.81
CA ILE A 74 2.62 -0.26 6.80
C ILE A 74 3.87 -1.13 6.96
N SER A 75 4.33 -1.26 8.19
CA SER A 75 5.41 -2.16 8.57
C SER A 75 4.84 -3.35 9.32
N ILE A 76 5.11 -4.56 8.83
CA ILE A 76 4.63 -5.82 9.42
C ILE A 76 5.83 -6.60 9.95
N ASN A 77 5.80 -6.97 11.22
CA ASN A 77 6.86 -7.80 11.82
C ASN A 77 6.58 -9.31 11.66
N GLN A 78 7.54 -10.15 12.04
CA GLN A 78 7.39 -11.61 12.06
C GLN A 78 6.22 -12.16 12.88
N ALA A 79 5.84 -11.46 13.94
CA ALA A 79 4.73 -11.87 14.79
C ALA A 79 3.37 -11.57 14.15
N GLY A 80 3.36 -10.95 12.96
CA GLY A 80 2.15 -10.48 12.29
C GLY A 80 1.59 -9.18 12.88
N GLU A 81 2.34 -8.52 13.76
CA GLU A 81 1.99 -7.19 14.24
C GLU A 81 2.33 -6.17 13.16
N TRP A 82 1.41 -5.24 12.94
CA TRP A 82 1.55 -4.21 11.93
C TRP A 82 1.50 -2.83 12.57
N GLN A 83 2.25 -1.91 12.00
CA GLN A 83 2.23 -0.50 12.36
C GLN A 83 2.05 0.32 11.10
N TYR A 84 1.13 1.27 11.14
CA TYR A 84 0.91 2.23 10.08
C TYR A 84 1.59 3.57 10.41
N GLU A 85 2.26 4.15 9.42
CA GLU A 85 2.86 5.47 9.46
C GLU A 85 2.20 6.34 8.38
N GLY A 86 1.45 7.34 8.81
CA GLY A 86 0.72 8.27 7.95
C GLY A 86 -0.55 8.79 8.63
N ASP A 87 -1.20 9.76 8.00
CA ASP A 87 -2.39 10.44 8.54
C ASP A 87 -3.61 10.36 7.61
N MET A 88 -3.49 9.62 6.50
CA MET A 88 -4.49 9.63 5.41
C MET A 88 -5.54 8.52 5.53
N LEU A 89 -5.32 7.54 6.40
CA LEU A 89 -6.19 6.38 6.60
C LEU A 89 -6.71 6.35 8.03
N ASN A 90 -8.00 6.07 8.20
CA ASN A 90 -8.62 5.84 9.50
C ASN A 90 -8.31 4.43 10.02
N GLN A 91 -8.57 4.18 11.31
CA GLN A 91 -8.24 2.91 11.96
C GLN A 91 -8.88 1.69 11.27
N ASP A 92 -10.15 1.77 10.86
CA ASP A 92 -10.83 0.70 10.11
C ASP A 92 -10.21 0.46 8.72
N GLU A 93 -9.75 1.51 8.05
CA GLU A 93 -9.10 1.41 6.73
C GLU A 93 -7.71 0.76 6.90
N GLN A 94 -6.93 1.21 7.89
CA GLN A 94 -5.63 0.63 8.25
C GLN A 94 -5.74 -0.87 8.55
N GLN A 95 -6.75 -1.26 9.34
CA GLN A 95 -6.96 -2.66 9.71
C GLN A 95 -7.27 -3.53 8.49
N GLN A 96 -8.22 -3.13 7.63
CA GLN A 96 -8.54 -3.86 6.40
C GLN A 96 -7.32 -4.05 5.50
N ILE A 97 -6.47 -3.02 5.40
CA ILE A 97 -5.26 -3.04 4.58
C ILE A 97 -4.23 -3.99 5.18
N ALA A 98 -3.99 -3.92 6.49
CA ALA A 98 -3.06 -4.81 7.17
C ALA A 98 -3.51 -6.28 7.09
N GLU A 99 -4.80 -6.57 7.28
CA GLU A 99 -5.35 -7.92 7.13
C GLU A 99 -5.15 -8.48 5.71
N ASN A 100 -5.34 -7.65 4.69
CA ASN A 100 -5.06 -8.03 3.30
C ASN A 100 -3.58 -8.32 3.07
N LEU A 101 -2.67 -7.58 3.71
CA LEU A 101 -1.22 -7.79 3.59
C LEU A 101 -0.74 -9.04 4.35
N LEU A 102 -1.35 -9.35 5.50
CA LEU A 102 -1.08 -10.54 6.29
C LEU A 102 -1.63 -11.83 5.67
N THR A 103 -2.71 -11.72 4.89
CA THR A 103 -3.29 -12.85 4.17
C THR A 103 -2.47 -13.14 2.91
N GLU A 104 -1.45 -13.99 3.05
CA GLU A 104 -0.71 -14.59 1.93
C GLU A 104 -1.57 -15.71 1.31
N GLU A 105 -2.28 -15.43 0.20
CA GLU A 105 -2.82 -16.47 -0.70
C GLU A 105 -1.82 -16.79 -1.82
#